data_AF-A0A369MM28-F1
#
_entry.id   AF-A0A369MM28-F1
#
_cell.length_a   1.000
_cell.length_b   1.000
_cell.length_c   1.000
_cell.angle_alpha   90.00
_cell.angle_beta   90.00
_cell.angle_gamma   90.00
#
_symmetry.space_group_name_H-M   'P 1'
#
loop_
_entity.id
_entity.type
_entity.pdbx_description
1 polymer ?
#
loop_
_entity_poly.entity_id
_entity_poly.type
_entity_poly.pdbx_seq_one_letter_code
_entity_poly.pdbx_strand_id
1 'polypeptide(L)'
;MKGIIDANLLLVLVVGLNDPRLLGRKKHVAEYCKEDFDVLCGVLNDFDRLLVTPNIITECSNLAQHAVVTADGALARAAQSINHASVNFNHVRTGALLY
;
A
#
# COMPACT_ATOMS: atom_id res chain seq x y z
N MET A 1 9.85 -6.11 -15.68
CA MET A 1 10.19 -7.17 -14.70
C MET A 1 9.04 -7.40 -13.71
N LYS A 2 8.91 -8.58 -13.10
CA LYS A 2 7.92 -8.83 -12.02
C LYS A 2 8.61 -8.80 -10.65
N GLY A 3 8.05 -8.09 -9.68
CA GLY A 3 8.55 -8.00 -8.32
C GLY A 3 7.54 -8.55 -7.32
N ILE A 4 8.01 -9.06 -6.18
CA ILE A 4 7.15 -9.38 -5.03
C ILE A 4 7.49 -8.34 -3.95
N ILE A 5 6.47 -7.77 -3.33
CA ILE A 5 6.64 -6.77 -2.26
C ILE A 5 6.32 -7.40 -0.90
N ASP A 6 7.13 -7.10 0.10
CA ASP A 6 6.90 -7.51 1.48
C ASP A 6 5.72 -6.75 2.13
N ALA A 7 5.13 -7.30 3.20
CA ALA A 7 4.01 -6.67 3.91
C ALA A 7 4.35 -5.29 4.49
N ASN A 8 5.57 -5.09 5.01
CA ASN A 8 5.97 -3.81 5.59
C ASN A 8 6.15 -2.74 4.51
N LEU A 9 6.76 -3.09 3.37
CA LEU A 9 6.89 -2.17 2.24
C LEU A 9 5.54 -1.88 1.59
N LEU A 10 4.64 -2.87 1.53
CA LEU A 10 3.27 -2.66 1.09
C LEU A 10 2.52 -1.70 2.01
N LEU A 11 2.74 -1.78 3.34
CA LEU A 11 2.16 -0.85 4.30
C LEU A 11 2.66 0.59 4.08
N VAL A 12 3.97 0.78 3.88
CA VAL A 12 4.55 2.09 3.55
C VAL A 12 3.94 2.65 2.27
N LEU A 13 3.82 1.82 1.23
CA LEU A 13 3.18 2.19 -0.03
C LEU A 13 1.72 2.60 0.17
N VAL A 14 0.93 1.82 0.92
CA VAL A 14 -0.48 2.10 1.21
C VAL A 14 -0.66 3.41 1.98
N VAL A 15 0.14 3.62 3.04
CA VAL A 15 0.08 4.84 3.85
C VAL A 15 0.54 6.05 3.04
N GLY A 16 1.64 5.92 2.30
CA GLY A 16 2.19 6.99 1.47
C GLY A 16 1.29 7.37 0.30
N LEU A 17 0.60 6.41 -0.34
CA LEU A 17 -0.39 6.71 -1.39
C LEU A 17 -1.62 7.45 -0.86
N ASN A 18 -1.92 7.32 0.44
CA ASN A 18 -3.01 8.06 1.07
C ASN A 18 -2.56 9.46 1.54
N ASP A 19 -1.52 9.51 2.38
CA ASP A 19 -0.88 10.74 2.84
C ASP A 19 0.55 10.42 3.37
N PRO A 20 1.62 10.76 2.63
CA PRO A 20 3.00 10.51 3.06
C PRO A 20 3.35 11.16 4.40
N ARG A 21 2.62 12.20 4.84
CA ARG A 21 2.85 12.88 6.12
C ARG A 21 2.47 12.03 7.33
N LEU A 22 1.80 10.89 7.12
CA LEU A 22 1.46 9.92 8.18
C LEU A 22 2.61 8.97 8.51
N LEU A 23 3.59 8.83 7.61
CA LEU A 23 4.84 8.11 7.89
C LEU A 23 5.59 8.82 9.04
N GLY A 24 6.14 8.04 9.96
CA GLY A 24 6.77 8.56 11.19
C GLY A 24 5.79 8.90 12.32
N ARG A 25 4.47 8.86 12.07
CA ARG A 25 3.43 9.27 13.05
C ARG A 25 2.58 8.12 13.59
N LYS A 26 2.63 6.94 12.98
CA LYS A 26 1.83 5.76 13.35
C LYS A 26 2.74 4.62 13.76
N LYS A 27 2.32 3.80 14.73
CA LYS A 27 3.11 2.73 15.35
C LYS A 27 3.85 1.85 14.34
N HIS A 28 3.16 1.40 13.29
CA HIS A 28 3.69 0.43 12.31
C HIS A 28 4.44 1.07 11.13
N VAL A 29 4.50 2.40 11.07
CA VAL A 29 5.30 3.14 10.08
C VAL A 29 6.16 4.22 10.73
N ALA A 30 6.45 4.08 12.03
CA ALA A 30 7.15 5.10 12.81
C ALA A 30 8.62 5.25 12.39
N GLU A 31 9.20 4.21 11.81
CA GLU A 31 10.58 4.19 11.33
C GLU A 31 10.74 4.79 9.92
N TYR A 32 9.65 4.98 9.18
CA TYR A 32 9.69 5.48 7.81
C TYR A 32 9.35 6.97 7.75
N CYS A 33 9.94 7.69 6.80
CA CYS A 33 9.58 9.06 6.46
C CYS A 33 9.11 9.17 5.00
N LYS A 34 8.81 10.41 4.57
CA LYS A 34 8.38 10.69 3.19
C LYS A 34 9.49 10.31 2.19
N GLU A 35 10.75 10.54 2.54
CA GLU A 35 11.89 10.24 1.69
C GLU A 35 12.02 8.73 1.43
N ASP A 36 11.74 7.88 2.43
CA ASP A 36 11.71 6.42 2.25
C ASP A 36 10.61 5.99 1.29
N PHE A 37 9.44 6.62 1.37
CA PHE A 37 8.35 6.38 0.42
C PHE A 37 8.71 6.82 -1.00
N ASP A 38 9.38 7.95 -1.17
CA ASP A 38 9.83 8.43 -2.47
C ASP A 38 10.87 7.46 -3.07
N VAL A 39 11.81 6.94 -2.26
CA VAL A 39 12.76 5.89 -2.67
C VAL A 39 12.04 4.60 -3.06
N LEU A 40 11.07 4.16 -2.25
CA LEU A 40 10.27 2.97 -2.55
C LEU A 40 9.55 3.12 -3.90
N CYS A 41 8.89 4.26 -4.16
CA CYS A 41 8.25 4.52 -5.44
C CYS A 41 9.25 4.44 -6.61
N GLY A 42 10.44 5.01 -6.43
CA GLY A 42 11.53 4.92 -7.42
C GLY A 42 11.92 3.46 -7.73
N VAL A 43 12.12 2.63 -6.71
CA VAL A 43 12.45 1.21 -6.88
C VAL A 43 11.31 0.43 -7.53
N LEU A 44 10.06 0.71 -7.14
CA LEU A 44 8.89 -0.02 -7.65
C LEU A 44 8.57 0.32 -9.12
N ASN A 45 8.98 1.50 -9.61
CA ASN A 45 8.80 1.91 -11.00
C ASN A 45 9.56 1.04 -12.01
N ASP A 46 10.61 0.33 -11.59
CA ASP A 46 11.35 -0.60 -12.44
C ASP A 46 10.62 -1.93 -12.68
N PHE A 47 9.47 -2.15 -12.01
CA PHE A 47 8.68 -3.37 -12.12
C PHE A 47 7.36 -3.16 -12.86
N ASP A 48 7.20 -3.76 -14.06
CA ASP A 48 5.94 -3.82 -14.81
C ASP A 48 4.76 -4.41 -14.01
N ARG A 49 5.07 -5.20 -12.97
CA ARG A 49 4.05 -5.80 -12.10
C ARG A 49 4.61 -6.10 -10.71
N LEU A 50 3.91 -5.61 -9.70
CA LEU A 50 4.06 -6.04 -8.32
C LEU A 50 3.09 -7.18 -8.00
N LEU A 51 3.60 -8.20 -7.33
CA LEU A 51 2.89 -9.38 -6.89
C LEU A 51 2.84 -9.40 -5.36
N VAL A 52 1.72 -9.87 -4.83
CA VAL A 52 1.48 -10.06 -3.40
C VAL A 52 0.86 -11.42 -3.20
N THR A 53 1.19 -12.07 -2.09
CA THR A 53 0.51 -13.28 -1.66
C THR A 53 -0.67 -12.92 -0.77
N PRO A 54 -1.66 -13.82 -0.61
CA PRO A 54 -2.73 -13.62 0.37
C PRO A 54 -2.21 -13.36 1.79
N ASN A 55 -1.07 -13.96 2.17
CA ASN A 55 -0.44 -13.73 3.47
C ASN A 55 0.09 -12.30 3.60
N ILE A 56 0.80 -11.79 2.57
CA ILE A 56 1.28 -10.39 2.53
C ILE A 56 0.11 -9.40 2.67
N ILE A 57 -1.00 -9.65 1.98
CA ILE A 57 -2.21 -8.81 2.10
C ILE A 57 -2.79 -8.85 3.51
N THR A 58 -2.89 -10.04 4.10
CA THR A 58 -3.45 -10.24 5.45
C THR A 58 -2.60 -9.52 6.49
N GLU A 59 -1.29 -9.69 6.43
CA GLU A 59 -0.34 -9.05 7.34
C GLU A 59 -0.36 -7.52 7.19
N CYS A 60 -0.32 -7.01 5.96
CA CYS A 60 -0.44 -5.58 5.72
C CYS A 60 -1.77 -5.01 6.24
N SER A 61 -2.89 -5.71 6.06
CA SER A 61 -4.19 -5.26 6.56
C SER A 61 -4.23 -5.24 8.09
N ASN A 62 -3.57 -6.19 8.76
CA ASN A 62 -3.45 -6.21 10.22
C ASN A 62 -2.59 -5.04 10.73
N LEU A 63 -1.50 -4.74 10.03
CA LEU A 63 -0.60 -3.62 10.38
C LEU A 63 -1.23 -2.25 10.12
N ALA A 64 -2.09 -2.13 9.10
CA ALA A 64 -2.77 -0.88 8.77
C ALA A 64 -3.74 -0.43 9.87
N GLN A 65 -4.31 -1.37 10.64
CA GLN A 65 -5.26 -1.22 11.77
C GLN A 65 -6.58 -0.49 11.47
N HIS A 66 -6.55 0.58 10.68
CA HIS A 66 -7.66 1.48 10.38
C HIS A 66 -8.01 1.50 8.89
N ALA A 67 -7.44 0.62 8.08
CA ALA A 67 -7.74 0.52 6.65
C ALA A 67 -7.77 -0.95 6.24
N VAL A 68 -8.68 -1.29 5.33
CA VAL A 68 -8.69 -2.62 4.70
C VAL A 68 -7.78 -2.59 3.49
N VAL A 69 -6.81 -3.50 3.45
CA VAL A 69 -6.00 -3.75 2.25
C VAL A 69 -6.49 -5.06 1.64
N THR A 70 -6.95 -5.03 0.40
CA THR A 70 -7.48 -6.22 -0.29
C THR A 70 -7.12 -6.26 -1.76
N ALA A 71 -7.09 -7.44 -2.36
CA ALA A 71 -7.05 -7.61 -3.80
C ALA A 71 -8.45 -7.72 -4.42
N ASP A 72 -9.48 -7.98 -3.60
CA ASP A 72 -10.85 -8.17 -4.09
C ASP A 72 -11.51 -6.82 -4.42
N GLY A 73 -11.98 -6.70 -5.67
CA GLY A 73 -12.56 -5.46 -6.18
C GLY A 73 -13.89 -5.07 -5.54
N ALA A 74 -14.74 -6.04 -5.21
CA ALA A 74 -16.05 -5.77 -4.61
C ALA A 74 -15.89 -5.36 -3.15
N LEU A 75 -15.06 -6.09 -2.39
CA LEU A 75 -14.72 -5.78 -1.01
C LEU A 75 -14.05 -4.41 -0.90
N ALA A 76 -13.15 -4.08 -1.81
CA ALA A 76 -12.50 -2.78 -1.81
C ALA A 76 -13.49 -1.62 -2.00
N ARG A 77 -14.42 -1.71 -2.96
CA ARG A 77 -15.44 -0.68 -3.17
C ARG A 77 -16.33 -0.50 -1.94
N ALA A 78 -16.74 -1.62 -1.33
CA ALA A 78 -17.51 -1.60 -0.09
C ALA A 78 -16.72 -0.94 1.05
N ALA A 79 -15.46 -1.34 1.25
CA ALA A 79 -14.59 -0.78 2.28
C ALA A 79 -14.31 0.71 2.07
N GLN A 80 -14.08 1.14 0.82
CA GLN A 80 -13.85 2.55 0.46
C GLN A 80 -15.09 3.43 0.69
N SER A 81 -16.29 2.88 0.54
CA SER A 81 -17.54 3.61 0.84
C SER A 81 -17.72 3.90 2.34
N ILE A 82 -17.09 3.09 3.20
CA ILE A 82 -17.12 3.25 4.66
C ILE A 82 -15.91 4.08 5.13
N ASN A 83 -14.76 3.85 4.52
CA ASN A 83 -13.50 4.48 4.89
C ASN A 83 -12.59 4.62 3.67
N HIS A 84 -12.37 5.88 3.26
CA HIS A 84 -11.54 6.27 2.12
C HIS A 84 -10.07 5.82 2.22
N ALA A 85 -9.58 5.48 3.42
CA ALA A 85 -8.23 4.93 3.59
C ALA A 85 -8.10 3.47 3.14
N SER A 86 -9.20 2.78 2.84
CA SER A 86 -9.17 1.39 2.36
C SER A 86 -8.61 1.30 0.95
N VAL A 87 -7.68 0.36 0.72
CA VAL A 87 -6.92 0.26 -0.53
C VAL A 87 -7.16 -1.08 -1.21
N ASN A 88 -7.39 -1.03 -2.52
CA ASN A 88 -7.31 -2.20 -3.36
C ASN A 88 -5.94 -2.27 -4.05
N PHE A 89 -5.19 -3.33 -3.81
CA PHE A 89 -3.87 -3.50 -4.43
C PHE A 89 -3.91 -3.58 -5.95
N ASN A 90 -4.92 -4.23 -6.54
CA ASN A 90 -5.09 -4.27 -7.99
C ASN A 90 -5.39 -2.89 -8.59
N HIS A 91 -6.00 -1.97 -7.84
CA HIS A 91 -6.23 -0.59 -8.29
C HIS A 91 -4.99 0.31 -8.16
N VAL A 92 -4.11 0.08 -7.18
CA VAL A 92 -2.80 0.76 -7.05
C VAL A 92 -1.93 0.54 -8.31
N ARG A 93 -2.15 -0.57 -9.03
CA ARG A 93 -1.49 -0.88 -10.32
C ARG A 93 -1.93 0.01 -11.49
N THR A 94 -3.12 0.62 -11.45
CA THR A 94 -3.81 1.05 -12.68
C THR A 94 -4.03 2.56 -12.79
N GLY A 95 -3.58 3.37 -11.82
CA GLY A 95 -3.88 4.81 -11.88
C GLY A 95 -2.98 5.81 -11.18
N ALA A 96 -1.92 5.44 -10.44
CA ALA A 96 -1.27 6.43 -9.56
C ALA A 96 0.25 6.29 -9.30
N LEU A 97 0.98 5.39 -9.97
CA LEU A 97 2.45 5.41 -9.89
C LEU A 97 3.12 6.13 -11.08
N LEU A 98 2.33 6.59 -12.06
CA LEU A 98 2.83 7.11 -13.34
C LEU A 98 2.19 8.45 -13.77
N TYR A 99 1.73 9.27 -12.83
CA TYR A 99 1.51 10.70 -13.07
C TYR A 99 1.97 11.51 -11.88
#